data_AF-T1C8R8-F1
#
_entry.id   AF-T1C8R8-F1
#
_cell.length_a   1.000
_cell.length_b   1.000
_cell.length_c   1.000
_cell.angle_alpha   90.00
_cell.angle_beta   90.00
_cell.angle_gamma   90.00
#
_symmetry.space_group_name_H-M   'P 1'
#
loop_
_entity.id
_entity.type
_entity.pdbx_description
1 polymer ?
#
loop_
_entity_poly.entity_id
_entity_poly.type
_entity_poly.pdbx_seq_one_letter_code
_entity_poly.pdbx_strand_id
1 'polypeptide(L)'
;MNFDGFKKRNVHFSWSPENMPIGKIEHGSEVTLNIPDASTNQIKYGMSVEDLPKIDNSKFDGALGPIEIIGAKIGNAVEVELLEIKTGSVGMECDHR
;
A
#
# COMPACT_ATOMS: atom_id res chain seq x y z
N MET A 1 -6.38 -12.59 -8.15
CA MET A 1 -6.39 -12.62 -6.65
C MET A 1 -6.60 -11.19 -6.12
N ASN A 2 -7.18 -10.98 -4.92
CA ASN A 2 -7.37 -9.62 -4.37
C ASN A 2 -6.63 -9.45 -3.03
N PHE A 3 -5.88 -8.35 -2.91
CA PHE A 3 -5.20 -7.95 -1.68
C PHE A 3 -5.75 -6.62 -1.19
N ASP A 4 -6.03 -6.55 0.11
CA ASP A 4 -6.72 -5.43 0.74
C ASP A 4 -5.81 -4.71 1.75
N GLY A 5 -5.35 -3.52 1.40
CA GLY A 5 -4.50 -2.66 2.23
C GLY A 5 -5.24 -1.89 3.32
N PHE A 6 -6.57 -1.93 3.37
CA PHE A 6 -7.32 -1.40 4.51
C PHE A 6 -7.25 -2.33 5.73
N LYS A 7 -6.76 -3.56 5.55
CA LYS A 7 -6.40 -4.46 6.65
C LYS A 7 -4.98 -4.15 7.11
N LYS A 8 -4.86 -3.58 8.32
CA LYS A 8 -3.57 -3.17 8.93
C LYS A 8 -2.44 -4.20 8.81
N ARG A 9 -2.74 -5.50 8.94
CA ARG A 9 -1.73 -6.58 8.86
C ARG A 9 -1.11 -6.74 7.47
N ASN A 10 -1.75 -6.19 6.44
CA ASN A 10 -1.31 -6.31 5.06
C ASN A 10 -0.43 -5.13 4.62
N VAL A 11 -0.24 -4.14 5.50
CA VAL A 11 0.52 -2.93 5.20
C VAL A 11 1.75 -2.88 6.10
N HIS A 12 2.91 -2.67 5.51
CA HIS A 12 4.17 -2.47 6.23
C HIS A 12 4.68 -1.05 6.04
N PHE A 13 5.40 -0.55 7.05
CA PHE A 13 5.92 0.82 7.11
C PHE A 13 7.45 0.88 7.00
N SER A 14 8.09 -0.26 6.74
CA SER A 14 9.52 -0.36 6.49
C SER A 14 9.80 -1.51 5.52
N TRP A 15 10.79 -1.34 4.66
CA TRP A 15 11.26 -2.40 3.76
C TRP A 15 12.21 -3.32 4.52
N SER A 16 11.81 -4.58 4.72
CA SER A 16 12.59 -5.58 5.45
C SER A 16 12.40 -6.96 4.84
N PRO A 17 13.46 -7.78 4.74
CA PRO A 17 13.34 -9.18 4.34
C PRO A 17 12.53 -10.02 5.33
N GLU A 18 12.36 -9.54 6.57
CA GLU A 18 11.60 -10.23 7.63
C GLU A 18 10.08 -10.00 7.52
N ASN A 19 9.62 -9.15 6.60
CA ASN A 19 8.19 -8.91 6.41
C ASN A 19 7.52 -10.18 5.87
N MET A 20 6.58 -10.73 6.63
CA MET A 20 5.85 -11.94 6.24
C MET A 20 4.95 -11.66 5.02
N PRO A 21 4.98 -12.52 3.98
CA PRO A 21 4.09 -12.37 2.83
C PRO A 21 2.62 -12.42 3.22
N ILE A 22 1.82 -11.51 2.65
CA ILE A 22 0.37 -11.46 2.86
C ILE A 22 -0.39 -12.46 1.97
N GLY A 23 0.32 -13.07 1.02
CA GLY A 23 -0.12 -14.17 0.17
C GLY A 23 0.95 -14.53 -0.86
N LYS A 24 0.69 -15.60 -1.62
CA LYS A 24 1.57 -16.12 -2.66
C LYS A 24 0.85 -16.18 -4.00
N ILE A 25 1.58 -15.93 -5.08
CA ILE A 25 1.07 -16.00 -6.45
C ILE A 25 2.04 -16.75 -7.36
N GLU A 26 1.52 -17.32 -8.45
CA GLU A 26 2.35 -17.90 -9.51
C GLU A 26 2.79 -16.82 -10.51
N HIS A 27 3.87 -17.08 -11.25
CA HIS A 27 4.27 -16.22 -12.36
C HIS A 27 3.13 -16.08 -13.39
N GLY A 28 2.91 -14.87 -13.89
CA GLY A 28 1.80 -14.56 -14.81
C GLY A 28 0.44 -14.37 -14.16
N SER A 29 0.34 -14.44 -12.82
CA SER A 29 -0.92 -14.19 -12.12
C SER A 29 -1.37 -12.74 -12.20
N GLU A 30 -2.63 -12.52 -12.51
CA GLU A 30 -3.28 -11.22 -12.35
C GLU A 30 -3.78 -11.01 -10.91
N VAL A 31 -3.46 -9.84 -10.35
CA VAL A 31 -3.86 -9.45 -9.00
C VAL A 31 -4.49 -8.07 -8.97
N THR A 32 -5.43 -7.88 -8.06
CA THR A 32 -6.04 -6.59 -7.76
C THR A 32 -5.58 -6.13 -6.38
N LEU A 33 -5.11 -4.89 -6.29
CA LEU A 33 -4.62 -4.28 -5.07
C LEU A 33 -5.55 -3.13 -4.66
N ASN A 34 -6.16 -3.23 -3.48
CA ASN A 34 -6.88 -2.11 -2.86
C ASN A 34 -5.91 -1.37 -1.94
N ILE A 35 -5.42 -0.21 -2.38
CA ILE A 35 -4.29 0.48 -1.75
C ILE A 35 -4.81 1.71 -0.99
N PRO A 36 -4.47 1.88 0.31
CA PRO A 36 -4.78 3.11 1.03
C PRO A 36 -3.94 4.29 0.51
N ASP A 37 -4.37 5.52 0.76
CA ASP A 37 -3.55 6.70 0.43
C ASP A 37 -2.28 6.77 1.32
N ALA A 38 -1.37 7.70 1.00
CA ALA A 38 -0.09 7.84 1.71
C ALA A 38 -0.23 8.11 3.21
N SER A 39 -1.38 8.61 3.68
CA SER A 39 -1.65 8.78 5.11
C SER A 39 -2.19 7.52 5.78
N THR A 40 -2.26 6.41 5.06
CA THR A 40 -3.05 5.21 5.41
C THR A 40 -4.51 5.55 5.71
N ASN A 41 -5.08 6.47 4.91
CA ASN A 41 -6.43 7.00 5.03
C ASN A 41 -6.77 7.65 6.38
N GLN A 42 -5.78 8.16 7.10
CA GLN A 42 -6.02 8.94 8.32
C GLN A 42 -6.67 10.28 8.01
N ILE A 43 -6.31 10.90 6.88
CA ILE A 43 -6.84 12.21 6.50
C ILE A 43 -8.16 12.02 5.75
N LYS A 44 -9.21 12.71 6.20
CA LYS A 44 -10.58 12.62 5.67
C LYS A 44 -11.07 13.97 5.16
N TYR A 45 -11.99 13.93 4.21
CA TYR A 45 -12.67 15.12 3.73
C TYR A 45 -13.35 15.85 4.91
N GLY A 46 -13.14 17.16 5.01
CA GLY A 46 -13.70 17.99 6.07
C GLY A 46 -12.87 18.06 7.36
N MET A 47 -11.71 17.40 7.44
CA MET A 47 -10.76 17.66 8.54
C MET A 47 -10.27 19.11 8.52
N SER A 48 -10.08 19.68 9.70
CA SER A 48 -9.53 21.03 9.88
C SER A 48 -8.08 20.98 10.38
N VAL A 49 -7.44 22.15 10.51
CA VAL A 49 -6.07 22.27 11.02
C VAL A 49 -5.95 21.72 12.45
N GLU A 50 -7.01 21.86 13.25
CA GLU A 50 -7.09 21.36 14.63
C GLU A 50 -7.10 19.81 14.70
N ASP A 51 -7.39 19.12 13.59
CA ASP A 51 -7.35 17.66 13.53
C ASP A 51 -5.96 17.12 13.16
N LEU A 52 -5.07 17.93 12.58
CA LEU A 52 -3.74 17.50 12.17
C LEU A 52 -2.90 16.88 13.30
N PRO A 53 -2.92 17.39 14.55
CA PRO A 53 -2.17 16.78 15.65
C PRO A 53 -2.64 15.36 16.03
N LYS A 54 -3.81 14.93 15.56
CA LYS A 54 -4.37 13.59 15.83
C LYS A 54 -3.84 12.52 14.85
N ILE A 55 -3.12 12.93 13.80
CA ILE A 55 -2.57 12.02 12.80
C ILE A 55 -1.34 11.31 13.38
N ASP A 56 -1.30 9.99 13.24
CA ASP A 56 -0.14 9.18 13.60
C ASP A 56 0.88 9.20 12.46
N ASN A 57 1.96 9.97 12.66
CA ASN A 57 3.05 10.09 11.70
C ASN A 57 3.76 8.76 11.42
N SER A 58 3.69 7.78 12.34
CA SER A 58 4.27 6.45 12.13
C SER A 58 3.48 5.58 11.13
N LYS A 59 2.33 6.08 10.67
CA LYS A 59 1.44 5.41 9.72
C LYS A 59 1.40 6.09 8.35
N PHE A 60 2.39 6.90 8.02
CA PHE A 60 2.57 7.36 6.64
C PHE A 60 3.32 6.34 5.79
N ASP A 61 3.10 6.41 4.48
CA ASP A 61 3.84 5.66 3.45
C ASP A 61 3.79 4.14 3.64
N GLY A 62 2.65 3.65 4.12
CA GLY A 62 2.37 2.23 4.23
C GLY A 62 2.26 1.57 2.86
N ALA A 63 3.08 0.56 2.62
CA ALA A 63 3.02 -0.26 1.39
C ALA A 63 2.20 -1.54 1.63
N LEU A 64 1.27 -1.83 0.71
CA LEU A 64 0.52 -3.09 0.69
C LEU A 64 1.43 -4.23 0.23
N GLY A 65 1.61 -5.24 1.09
CA GLY A 65 2.45 -6.40 0.80
C GLY A 65 3.18 -6.92 2.04
N PRO A 66 4.28 -7.68 1.83
CA PRO A 66 4.80 -8.14 0.54
C PRO A 66 3.97 -9.30 -0.04
N ILE A 67 3.99 -9.46 -1.36
CA ILE A 67 3.38 -10.60 -2.06
C ILE A 67 4.51 -11.50 -2.55
N GLU A 68 4.46 -12.79 -2.21
CA GLU A 68 5.48 -13.76 -2.63
C GLU A 68 5.16 -14.30 -4.02
N ILE A 69 6.14 -14.31 -4.92
CA ILE A 69 6.03 -14.96 -6.24
C ILE A 69 6.69 -16.32 -6.14
N ILE A 70 5.91 -17.38 -6.31
CA ILE A 70 6.35 -18.77 -6.21
C ILE A 70 7.45 -19.03 -7.24
N GLY A 71 8.60 -19.50 -6.77
CA GLY A 71 9.74 -19.87 -7.62
C GLY A 71 10.66 -18.70 -8.00
N ALA A 72 10.34 -17.45 -7.64
CA ALA A 72 11.25 -16.32 -7.83
C ALA A 72 12.51 -16.47 -6.95
N LYS A 73 13.68 -16.17 -7.51
CA LYS A 73 14.97 -16.29 -6.83
C LYS A 73 15.77 -14.99 -6.90
N ILE A 74 16.72 -14.84 -5.98
CA ILE A 74 17.70 -13.74 -6.00
C ILE A 74 18.38 -13.68 -7.38
N GLY A 75 18.43 -12.47 -7.95
CA GLY A 75 18.97 -12.23 -9.30
C GLY A 75 17.93 -12.33 -10.43
N ASN A 76 16.71 -12.80 -10.15
CA ASN A 76 15.61 -12.65 -11.11
C ASN A 76 15.05 -11.23 -11.07
N ALA A 77 14.62 -10.73 -12.23
CA ALA A 77 13.81 -9.53 -12.32
C ALA A 77 12.34 -9.89 -12.14
N VAL A 78 11.60 -9.02 -11.46
CA VAL A 78 10.14 -9.09 -11.39
C VAL A 78 9.59 -8.05 -12.35
N GLU A 79 8.90 -8.51 -13.37
CA GLU A 79 8.14 -7.66 -14.29
C GLU A 79 6.70 -7.55 -13.79
N VAL A 80 6.18 -6.33 -13.75
CA VAL A 80 4.80 -6.03 -13.36
C VAL A 80 4.16 -5.18 -14.44
N GLU A 81 3.08 -5.69 -15.04
CA GLU A 81 2.26 -4.94 -15.98
C GLU A 81 1.07 -4.31 -15.24
N LEU A 82 0.90 -3.00 -15.39
CA LEU A 82 -0.24 -2.28 -14.83
C LEU A 82 -1.40 -2.32 -15.82
N LEU A 83 -2.31 -3.27 -15.63
CA LEU A 83 -3.48 -3.43 -16.51
C LEU A 83 -4.51 -2.31 -16.32
N GLU A 84 -4.76 -1.90 -15.07
CA GLU A 84 -5.71 -0.86 -14.74
C GLU A 84 -5.34 -0.16 -13.43
N ILE A 85 -5.55 1.16 -13.36
CA ILE A 85 -5.49 1.94 -12.12
C ILE A 85 -6.82 2.67 -11.94
N LYS A 86 -7.42 2.52 -10.76
CA LYS A 86 -8.61 3.26 -10.33
C LYS A 86 -8.30 4.06 -9.08
N THR A 87 -8.68 5.32 -9.07
CA THR A 87 -8.53 6.20 -7.90
C THR A 87 -9.86 6.39 -7.18
N GLY A 88 -9.79 6.85 -5.93
CA GLY A 88 -10.95 7.42 -5.27
C GLY A 88 -11.42 8.72 -5.94
N SER A 89 -12.58 9.22 -5.54
CA SER A 89 -13.17 10.45 -6.08
C SER A 89 -12.58 11.74 -5.51
N VAL A 90 -11.73 11.63 -4.48
CA VAL A 90 -11.13 12.77 -3.77
C VAL A 90 -9.65 12.45 -3.53
N GLY A 91 -8.79 13.43 -3.80
CA GLY A 91 -7.36 13.40 -3.46
C GLY A 91 -7.03 14.45 -2.40
N MET A 92 -5.83 14.39 -1.84
CA MET A 92 -5.34 15.34 -0.84
C MET A 92 -3.96 15.84 -1.23
N GLU A 93 -3.74 17.14 -1.02
CA GLU A 93 -2.47 17.81 -1.23
C GLU A 93 -2.07 18.46 0.11
N CYS A 94 -0.87 18.13 0.58
CA CYS A 94 -0.29 18.76 1.76
C CYS A 94 0.96 19.52 1.32
N ASP A 95 0.99 20.81 1.63
CA ASP A 95 2.08 21.71 1.29
C ASP A 95 2.71 22.27 2.59
N HIS A 96 4.03 22.47 2.58
CA HIS A 96 4.83 22.92 3.72
C HIS A 96 4.98 24.45 3.78
N ARG A 97 4.02 25.21 3.25
CA ARG A 97 4.08 26.68 3.21
C ARG A 97 4.02 27.34 4.59
#